data_AF-A0A2L2Z0S7-F1
#
_entry.id   AF-A0A2L2Z0S7-F1
#
_cell.length_a   1.000
_cell.length_b   1.000
_cell.length_c   1.000
_cell.angle_alpha   90.00
_cell.angle_beta   90.00
_cell.angle_gamma   90.00
#
_symmetry.space_group_name_H-M   'P 1'
#
loop_
_entity.id
_entity.type
_entity.pdbx_description
1 polymer ?
#
loop_
_entity_poly.entity_id
_entity_poly.type
_entity_poly.pdbx_seq_one_letter_code
_entity_poly.pdbx_strand_id
1 'polypeptide(L)' 'LELSKLHMYSLYYNNFKNIYKSHCELIYKDTDSLYLNATTDDVYKDFKLYFSSILDLSNFDT' A
#
# COMPACT_ATOMS: atom_id res chain seq x y z
N LEU A 1 -10.69 -13.57 10.47
CA LEU A 1 -10.63 -12.14 10.88
C LEU A 1 -9.22 -11.71 11.27
N GLU A 2 -8.50 -12.44 12.12
CA GLU A 2 -7.13 -12.07 12.52
C GLU A 2 -6.12 -12.10 11.38
N LEU A 3 -6.21 -13.10 10.50
CA LEU A 3 -5.38 -13.18 9.29
C LEU A 3 -5.53 -11.95 8.41
N SER A 4 -6.77 -11.50 8.15
CA SER A 4 -7.03 -10.29 7.36
C SER A 4 -6.39 -9.06 8.00
N LYS A 5 -6.46 -8.91 9.33
CA LYS A 5 -5.77 -7.83 10.05
C LYS A 5 -4.26 -7.91 9.88
N LEU A 6 -3.68 -9.11 9.98
CA LEU A 6 -2.25 -9.33 9.80
C LEU A 6 -1.81 -8.94 8.38
N HIS A 7 -2.58 -9.33 7.35
CA HIS A 7 -2.32 -8.94 5.97
C HIS A 7 -2.39 -7.41 5.79
N MET A 8 -3.39 -6.73 6.35
CA MET A 8 -3.48 -5.27 6.29
C MET A 8 -2.29 -4.58 6.97
N TYR A 9 -1.87 -5.08 8.14
CA TYR A 9 -0.70 -4.52 8.84
C TYR A 9 0.60 -4.79 8.09
N SER A 10 0.77 -5.99 7.51
CA SER A 10 1.91 -6.30 6.66
C SER A 10 1.92 -5.43 5.41
N LEU A 11 0.76 -5.21 4.78
CA LEU A 11 0.63 -4.32 3.63
C LEU A 11 1.12 -2.91 3.97
N TYR A 12 0.69 -2.35 5.10
CA TYR A 12 1.15 -1.03 5.51
C TYR A 12 2.63 -1.02 5.95
N TYR A 13 3.00 -1.75 7.00
CA TYR A 13 4.32 -1.61 7.64
C TYR A 13 5.46 -2.17 6.79
N ASN A 14 5.26 -3.32 6.16
CA ASN A 14 6.33 -3.99 5.42
C ASN A 14 6.47 -3.47 3.98
N ASN A 15 5.41 -2.91 3.41
CA ASN A 15 5.40 -2.43 2.03
C ASN A 15 5.30 -0.90 1.96
N PHE A 16 4.11 -0.30 2.12
CA PHE A 16 3.91 1.14 1.93
C PHE A 16 4.83 2.01 2.80
N LYS A 17 4.91 1.73 4.10
CA LYS A 17 5.77 2.48 5.04
C LYS A 17 7.26 2.25 4.77
N ASN A 18 7.62 1.06 4.30
CA ASN A 18 9.00 0.75 3.96
C ASN A 18 9.46 1.42 2.65
N ILE A 19 8.56 1.54 1.66
CA ILE A 19 8.85 2.16 0.36
C ILE A 19 8.86 3.67 0.49
N TYR A 20 7.80 4.28 1.03
CA TYR A 20 7.65 5.73 1.11
C TYR A 20 8.23 6.37 2.38
N LYS A 21 8.67 5.57 3.36
CA LYS A 21 9.33 6.03 4.59
C LYS A 21 8.54 7.11 5.34
N SER A 22 9.12 8.29 5.55
CA SER A 22 8.49 9.44 6.20
C SER A 22 7.37 10.07 5.36
N HIS A 23 7.32 9.80 4.05
CA HIS A 23 6.32 10.35 3.14
C HIS A 23 5.04 9.53 3.07
N CYS A 24 4.84 8.55 3.97
CA CYS A 24 3.60 7.80 4.06
C CYS A 24 3.11 7.68 5.51
N GLU A 25 1.82 7.98 5.69
CA GLU A 25 1.12 7.93 6.97
C GLU A 25 -0.18 7.15 6.82
N LEU A 26 -0.49 6.32 7.83
CA LEU A 26 -1.77 5.64 7.94
C LEU A 26 -2.80 6.61 8.53
N ILE A 27 -3.83 6.95 7.74
CA ILE A 27 -4.89 7.87 8.16
C ILE A 27 -5.98 7.11 8.91
N TYR A 28 -6.45 6.01 8.33
CA TYR A 28 -7.58 5.25 8.85
C TYR A 28 -7.54 3.80 8.38
N LYS A 29 -8.12 2.90 9.18
CA LYS A 29 -8.27 1.48 8.84
C LYS A 29 -9.62 0.98 9.32
N ASP A 30 -10.36 0.31 8.45
CA ASP A 30 -11.61 -0.41 8.77
C ASP A 30 -11.44 -1.93 8.55
N THR A 31 -12.54 -2.66 8.52
CA THR A 31 -12.63 -4.13 8.38
C THR A 31 -11.88 -4.65 7.16
N ASP A 32 -11.97 -3.97 6.02
CA ASP A 32 -11.39 -4.35 4.74
C ASP A 32 -10.79 -3.17 3.95
N SER A 33 -10.80 -1.96 4.51
CA SER A 33 -10.29 -0.76 3.86
C SER A 33 -9.13 -0.11 4.63
N LEU A 34 -8.20 0.48 3.88
CA LEU A 34 -7.00 1.15 4.38
C LEU A 34 -6.87 2.51 3.69
N TYR A 35 -6.79 3.59 4.47
CA TYR A 35 -6.61 4.94 3.96
C TYR A 35 -5.22 5.43 4.32
N LEU A 36 -4.42 5.73 3.31
CA LEU A 36 -3.04 6.17 3.45
C LEU A 36 -2.88 7.56 2.84
N ASN A 37 -2.11 8.41 3.51
CA ASN A 37 -1.56 9.62 2.90
C ASN A 37 -0.15 9.26 2.42
N ALA A 38 0.14 9.38 1.12
CA ALA A 38 1.47 9.15 0.58
C ALA A 38 1.84 10.24 -0.41
N THR A 39 3.08 10.74 -0.32
CA THR A 39 3.63 11.72 -1.26
C THR A 39 4.65 11.04 -2.16
N THR A 40 4.45 11.16 -3.47
CA THR A 40 5.36 10.65 -4.51
C THR A 40 5.24 11.52 -5.76
N ASP A 41 6.27 11.48 -6.61
CA ASP A 41 6.28 12.17 -7.90
C ASP A 41 5.34 11.48 -8.92
N ASP A 42 5.26 10.14 -8.89
CA ASP A 42 4.42 9.36 -9.81
C ASP A 42 3.99 8.01 -9.19
N VAL A 43 2.74 7.97 -8.73
CA VAL A 43 2.16 6.78 -8.09
C VAL A 43 2.04 5.58 -9.03
N TYR A 44 1.82 5.80 -10.33
CA TYR A 44 1.67 4.71 -11.30
C TYR A 44 3.03 4.05 -11.56
N LYS A 45 4.08 4.86 -11.67
CA LYS A 45 5.46 4.37 -11.78
C LYS A 45 5.85 3.55 -10.54
N ASP A 46 5.50 4.03 -9.36
CA ASP A 46 5.80 3.31 -8.11
C ASP A 46 5.06 1.97 -8.04
N PHE A 47 3.79 1.93 -8.47
CA PHE A 47 3.03 0.68 -8.52
C PHE A 47 3.69 -0.37 -9.42
N LYS A 48 4.17 0.03 -10.60
CA LYS A 48 4.92 -0.86 -11.51
C LYS A 48 6.21 -1.37 -10.89
N LEU A 49 7.02 -0.48 -10.33
CA LEU A 49 8.38 -0.79 -9.88
C LEU A 49 8.42 -1.53 -8.54
N TYR A 50 7.54 -1.17 -7.61
CA TYR A 50 7.64 -1.62 -6.23
C TYR A 50 6.46 -2.49 -5.78
N PHE A 51 5.27 -2.34 -6.37
CA PHE A 51 4.06 -2.99 -5.86
C PHE A 51 3.49 -4.10 -6.75
N SER A 52 4.05 -4.34 -7.94
CA SER A 52 3.57 -5.36 -8.89
C SER A 52 3.58 -6.80 -8.35
N SER A 53 4.42 -7.09 -7.35
CA SER A 53 4.48 -8.39 -6.65
C SER A 53 3.65 -8.44 -5.35
N ILE A 54 3.06 -7.31 -4.95
CA ILE A 54 2.37 -7.13 -3.67
C ILE A 54 0.86 -6.90 -3.87
N LEU A 55 0.50 -6.15 -4.92
CA LEU A 55 -0.87 -5.78 -5.26
C LEU A 55 -1.30 -6.46 -6.55
N ASP A 56 -2.60 -6.75 -6.65
CA ASP A 56 -3.21 -7.12 -7.91
C ASP A 56 -3.42 -5.86 -8.77
N LEU A 57 -2.61 -5.73 -9.83
CA LEU A 57 -2.66 -4.63 -10.79
C LEU A 57 -3.24 -5.06 -12.15
N SER A 58 -3.84 -6.25 -12.24
CA SER A 58 -4.27 -6.87 -13.50
C SER A 58 -5.27 -6.04 -14.31
N ASN A 59 -6.03 -5.15 -13.67
CA ASN A 59 -7.00 -4.24 -14.30
C ASN A 59 -6.58 -2.76 -14.24
N PHE A 60 -5.32 -2.49 -13.94
CA PHE A 60 -4.76 -1.14 -14.00
C PHE A 60 -4.02 -0.98 -15.33
N ASP A 61 -4.67 -0.33 -16.30
CA ASP A 61 -4.00 0.08 -17.53
C ASP A 61 -2.81 0.96 -17.15
N THR A 62 -1.62 0.41 -17.37
CA THR A 62 -0.38 0.91 -16.79
C THR A 62 0.56 1.42 -17.85
#